data_AF-A0A1V5N024-F1
#
_entry.id   AF-A0A1V5N024-F1
#
_cell.length_a   1.000
_cell.length_b   1.000
_cell.length_c   1.000
_cell.angle_alpha   90.00
_cell.angle_beta   90.00
_cell.angle_gamma   90.00
#
_symmetry.space_group_name_H-M   'P 1'
#
loop_
_entity.id
_entity.type
_entity.pdbx_description
1 polymer ?
#
loop_
_entity_poly.entity_id
_entity_poly.type
_entity_poly.pdbx_seq_one_letter_code
_entity_poly.pdbx_strand_id
1 'polypeptide(L)'
;MKNIRIDGYGTIDGYGLTREESRIVGVGNKAIALKECVNVDIQDLTMLHCGHFALLATGVENMTLHNVKVDTNRDGFDIDCCRNVRISDCSVNAPWDDAIVLKASYALGRFKDTEMVTITNCYVSGFDQGSMVAGTFETDEPQAPDQGFNTGRIKFGTESSGGFKNITISNCVFVHCRGIALETVDGGHMEDISISNVTMKDIVNAPIFLRLGARMRSPEGTPMGSMKRISISHINCYNADSRYSCILSGIPGYPIEDVSLSDIRIVFKGGGTAEMAALTPPENERLYPEPWMFGLIPASGFFIRHVNNITLKDIELSYLTPDARPTFYLDNVQTIRLVRVSSTLEPTVPRIKQTRVSGLTDQP
;
A
#
# COMPACT_ATOMS: atom_id res chain seq x y z
N MET A 1 22.04 -15.03 -12.31
CA MET A 1 22.30 -14.95 -13.78
C MET A 1 22.52 -13.49 -14.18
N LYS A 2 23.08 -13.20 -15.36
CA LYS A 2 23.29 -11.82 -15.83
C LYS A 2 22.76 -11.64 -17.25
N ASN A 3 22.31 -10.42 -17.60
CA ASN A 3 21.85 -10.03 -18.93
C ASN A 3 20.70 -10.93 -19.43
N ILE A 4 19.60 -10.90 -18.70
CA ILE A 4 18.42 -11.73 -18.95
C ILE A 4 17.38 -10.86 -19.62
N ARG A 5 16.78 -11.35 -20.71
CA ARG A 5 15.62 -10.72 -21.35
C ARG A 5 14.50 -11.74 -21.53
N ILE A 6 13.29 -11.37 -21.12
CA ILE A 6 12.06 -12.12 -21.35
C ILE A 6 11.09 -11.16 -22.03
N ASP A 7 10.84 -11.35 -23.33
CA ASP A 7 10.02 -10.42 -24.10
C ASP A 7 9.11 -11.08 -25.14
N GLY A 8 8.10 -10.32 -25.55
CA GLY A 8 7.19 -10.65 -26.64
C GLY A 8 5.73 -10.74 -26.20
N TYR A 9 4.81 -10.54 -27.14
CA TYR A 9 3.37 -10.42 -26.92
C TYR A 9 2.62 -11.72 -26.57
N GLY A 10 3.34 -12.74 -26.10
CA GLY A 10 2.77 -14.02 -25.69
C GLY A 10 2.19 -14.01 -24.28
N THR A 11 1.54 -15.11 -23.92
CA THR A 11 0.99 -15.33 -22.57
C THR A 11 1.76 -16.44 -21.85
N ILE A 12 2.21 -16.15 -20.64
CA ILE A 12 2.63 -17.16 -19.65
C ILE A 12 1.38 -17.53 -18.85
N ASP A 13 0.79 -18.70 -19.15
CA ASP A 13 -0.34 -19.23 -18.38
C ASP A 13 0.15 -20.22 -17.32
N GLY A 14 0.01 -19.80 -16.06
CA GLY A 14 0.46 -20.54 -14.89
C GLY A 14 -0.58 -21.51 -14.33
N TYR A 15 -1.63 -21.89 -15.06
CA TYR A 15 -2.75 -22.72 -14.55
C TYR A 15 -2.32 -23.96 -13.71
N GLY A 16 -1.18 -24.57 -14.03
CA GLY A 16 -0.65 -25.72 -13.28
C GLY A 16 0.13 -25.38 -12.00
N LEU A 17 0.36 -24.10 -11.70
CA LEU A 17 1.09 -23.62 -10.52
C LEU A 17 0.17 -23.61 -9.30
N THR A 18 0.72 -24.00 -8.15
CA THR A 18 -0.04 -23.89 -6.90
C THR A 18 -0.04 -22.45 -6.38
N ARG A 19 -1.19 -22.02 -5.84
CA ARG A 19 -1.32 -20.76 -5.09
C ARG A 19 -0.83 -20.84 -3.66
N GLU A 20 -0.57 -22.04 -3.14
CA GLU A 20 -0.18 -22.27 -1.75
C GLU A 20 1.33 -22.06 -1.55
N GLU A 21 1.75 -21.79 -0.31
CA GLU A 21 3.17 -21.79 0.08
C GLU A 21 3.76 -23.22 0.12
N SER A 22 3.00 -24.20 -0.37
CA SER A 22 3.28 -25.63 -0.27
C SER A 22 4.72 -25.97 -0.68
N ARG A 23 5.46 -26.59 0.25
CA ARG A 23 6.85 -27.07 0.06
C ARG A 23 6.90 -28.48 -0.53
N ILE A 24 5.85 -28.91 -1.23
CA ILE A 24 5.84 -30.22 -1.88
C ILE A 24 6.89 -30.22 -2.98
N VAL A 25 7.81 -31.18 -2.90
CA VAL A 25 8.89 -31.35 -3.88
C VAL A 25 8.31 -31.51 -5.28
N GLY A 26 8.80 -30.71 -6.23
CA GLY A 26 8.39 -30.77 -7.63
C GLY A 26 7.18 -29.91 -8.00
N VAL A 27 6.54 -29.22 -7.04
CA VAL A 27 5.42 -28.31 -7.33
C VAL A 27 5.91 -26.87 -7.46
N GLY A 28 5.74 -26.29 -8.65
CA GLY A 28 6.04 -24.87 -8.89
C GLY A 28 4.92 -23.97 -8.35
N ASN A 29 5.30 -22.81 -7.79
CA ASN A 29 4.35 -21.82 -7.27
C ASN A 29 4.67 -20.38 -7.68
N LYS A 30 5.52 -20.19 -8.70
CA LYS A 30 5.87 -18.89 -9.27
C LYS A 30 5.90 -19.02 -10.79
N ALA A 31 5.34 -18.05 -11.50
CA ALA A 31 5.49 -18.02 -12.96
C ALA A 31 6.91 -17.61 -13.35
N ILE A 32 7.45 -16.57 -12.72
CA ILE A 32 8.86 -16.16 -12.86
C ILE A 32 9.47 -15.98 -11.47
N ALA A 33 10.61 -16.63 -11.22
CA ALA A 33 11.40 -16.44 -10.01
C ALA A 33 12.86 -16.13 -10.37
N LEU A 34 13.36 -15.00 -9.88
CA LEU A 34 14.72 -14.52 -10.09
C LEU A 34 15.40 -14.31 -8.75
N LYS A 35 16.57 -14.91 -8.56
CA LYS A 35 17.38 -14.74 -7.35
C LYS A 35 18.78 -14.29 -7.71
N GLU A 36 19.25 -13.21 -7.09
CA GLU A 36 20.61 -12.67 -7.23
C GLU A 36 21.03 -12.53 -8.71
N CYS A 37 20.13 -11.96 -9.52
CA CYS A 37 20.35 -11.67 -10.93
C CYS A 37 20.74 -10.21 -11.16
N VAL A 38 21.41 -9.92 -12.28
CA VAL A 38 21.84 -8.55 -12.63
C VAL A 38 21.52 -8.27 -14.09
N ASN A 39 21.00 -7.08 -14.41
CA ASN A 39 20.57 -6.68 -15.76
C ASN A 39 19.47 -7.60 -16.27
N VAL A 40 18.23 -7.33 -15.85
CA VAL A 40 17.05 -8.11 -16.20
C VAL A 40 16.02 -7.21 -16.86
N ASP A 41 15.60 -7.56 -18.07
CA ASP A 41 14.51 -6.86 -18.77
C ASP A 41 13.35 -7.84 -19.03
N ILE A 42 12.16 -7.52 -18.51
CA ILE A 42 10.92 -8.26 -18.78
C ILE A 42 9.95 -7.29 -19.43
N GLN A 43 9.52 -7.57 -20.66
CA GLN A 43 8.70 -6.62 -21.40
C GLN A 43 7.66 -7.24 -22.34
N ASP A 44 6.59 -6.49 -22.58
CA ASP A 44 5.60 -6.72 -23.65
C ASP A 44 4.84 -8.04 -23.57
N LEU A 45 4.68 -8.66 -22.39
CA LEU A 45 4.04 -9.98 -22.23
C LEU A 45 2.83 -9.95 -21.31
N THR A 46 2.02 -11.01 -21.40
CA THR A 46 0.89 -11.25 -20.48
C THR A 46 1.18 -12.45 -19.56
N MET A 47 0.77 -12.36 -18.30
CA MET A 47 0.87 -13.44 -17.31
C MET A 47 -0.52 -13.71 -16.73
N LEU A 48 -0.97 -14.97 -16.77
CA LEU A 48 -2.28 -15.40 -16.28
C LEU A 48 -2.10 -16.55 -15.27
N HIS A 49 -2.98 -16.66 -14.27
CA HIS A 49 -3.03 -17.79 -13.31
C HIS A 49 -1.68 -18.10 -12.64
N CYS A 50 -0.94 -17.10 -12.15
CA CYS A 50 0.50 -17.24 -11.94
C CYS A 50 0.95 -17.96 -10.64
N GLY A 51 0.09 -18.80 -10.05
CA GLY A 51 0.38 -19.52 -8.82
C GLY A 51 0.41 -18.61 -7.60
N HIS A 52 1.44 -18.76 -6.76
CA HIS A 52 1.54 -18.02 -5.51
C HIS A 52 2.07 -16.60 -5.71
N PHE A 53 3.04 -16.32 -6.60
CA PHE A 53 3.36 -14.94 -7.05
C PHE A 53 3.65 -14.96 -8.56
N ALA A 54 3.24 -13.93 -9.29
CA ALA A 54 3.52 -13.88 -10.72
C ALA A 54 5.02 -13.68 -11.01
N LEU A 55 5.62 -12.67 -10.39
CA LEU A 55 7.06 -12.43 -10.39
C LEU A 55 7.57 -12.36 -8.96
N LEU A 56 8.52 -13.23 -8.60
CA LEU A 56 9.36 -13.07 -7.42
C LEU A 56 10.78 -12.70 -7.83
N ALA A 57 11.17 -11.44 -7.61
CA ALA A 57 12.53 -10.97 -7.78
C ALA A 57 13.17 -10.77 -6.40
N THR A 58 14.15 -11.61 -6.04
CA THR A 58 14.87 -11.53 -4.76
C THR A 58 16.34 -11.18 -4.99
N GLY A 59 16.78 -10.02 -4.49
CA GLY A 59 18.18 -9.63 -4.59
C GLY A 59 18.62 -9.24 -6.00
N VAL A 60 17.69 -8.86 -6.88
CA VAL A 60 17.97 -8.50 -8.28
C VAL A 60 18.47 -7.05 -8.36
N GLU A 61 19.47 -6.81 -9.21
CA GLU A 61 20.04 -5.48 -9.43
C GLU A 61 19.91 -5.06 -10.90
N ASN A 62 19.49 -3.81 -11.14
CA ASN A 62 19.23 -3.28 -12.48
C ASN A 62 18.17 -4.10 -13.23
N MET A 63 16.90 -3.87 -12.89
CA MET A 63 15.77 -4.58 -13.49
C MET A 63 14.74 -3.62 -14.09
N THR A 64 14.21 -3.98 -15.26
CA THR A 64 13.11 -3.28 -15.94
C THR A 64 11.93 -4.24 -16.14
N LEU A 65 10.74 -3.81 -15.71
CA LEU A 65 9.45 -4.39 -16.09
C LEU A 65 8.71 -3.33 -16.92
N HIS A 66 8.43 -3.61 -18.19
CA HIS A 66 7.82 -2.63 -19.09
C HIS A 66 6.68 -3.22 -19.92
N ASN A 67 5.49 -2.61 -19.88
CA ASN A 67 4.33 -3.08 -20.66
C ASN A 67 3.99 -4.56 -20.40
N VAL A 68 4.04 -4.97 -19.13
CA VAL A 68 3.68 -6.32 -18.69
C VAL A 68 2.26 -6.31 -18.13
N LYS A 69 1.42 -7.23 -18.59
CA LYS A 69 0.06 -7.44 -18.06
C LYS A 69 0.07 -8.67 -17.16
N VAL A 70 -0.47 -8.55 -15.96
CA VAL A 70 -0.61 -9.66 -15.01
C VAL A 70 -2.04 -9.74 -14.54
N ASP A 71 -2.62 -10.92 -14.63
CA ASP A 71 -3.95 -11.23 -14.12
C ASP A 71 -3.91 -12.56 -13.37
N THR A 72 -3.76 -12.45 -12.06
CA THR A 72 -3.56 -13.58 -11.15
C THR A 72 -4.44 -13.37 -9.92
N ASN A 73 -4.52 -14.34 -9.01
CA ASN A 73 -5.25 -14.17 -7.76
C ASN A 73 -4.34 -13.85 -6.57
N ARG A 74 -3.06 -14.21 -6.61
CA ARG A 74 -2.05 -13.82 -5.59
C ARG A 74 -1.15 -12.68 -6.08
N ASP A 75 -0.04 -12.40 -5.41
CA ASP A 75 0.73 -11.18 -5.69
C ASP A 75 1.18 -11.13 -7.16
N GLY A 76 1.15 -9.93 -7.73
CA GLY A 76 1.65 -9.70 -9.08
C GLY A 76 3.17 -9.64 -9.08
N PHE A 77 3.72 -8.51 -8.63
CA PHE A 77 5.17 -8.28 -8.61
C PHE A 77 5.71 -8.17 -7.19
N ASP A 78 6.48 -9.16 -6.76
CA ASP A 78 7.28 -9.13 -5.54
C ASP A 78 8.70 -8.68 -5.83
N ILE A 79 9.03 -7.47 -5.38
CA ILE A 79 10.35 -6.87 -5.50
C ILE A 79 11.01 -6.90 -4.13
N ASP A 80 11.79 -7.94 -3.88
CA ASP A 80 12.37 -8.25 -2.58
C ASP A 80 13.89 -8.02 -2.57
N CYS A 81 14.39 -7.17 -1.67
CA CYS A 81 15.81 -6.85 -1.53
C CYS A 81 16.49 -6.40 -2.84
N CYS A 82 15.76 -5.70 -3.72
CA CYS A 82 16.23 -5.33 -5.06
C CYS A 82 16.76 -3.90 -5.13
N ARG A 83 17.62 -3.63 -6.11
CA ARG A 83 18.26 -2.32 -6.29
C ARG A 83 18.17 -1.84 -7.73
N ASN A 84 17.80 -0.57 -7.93
CA ASN A 84 17.68 0.05 -9.26
C ASN A 84 16.65 -0.70 -10.14
N VAL A 85 15.37 -0.58 -9.78
CA VAL A 85 14.25 -1.26 -10.45
C VAL A 85 13.31 -0.23 -11.09
N ARG A 86 12.89 -0.49 -12.34
CA ARG A 86 11.89 0.30 -13.06
C ARG A 86 10.70 -0.58 -13.39
N ILE A 87 9.51 -0.19 -12.97
CA ILE A 87 8.23 -0.82 -13.31
C ILE A 87 7.41 0.25 -14.01
N SER A 88 7.14 0.07 -15.29
CA SER A 88 6.51 1.10 -16.11
C SER A 88 5.47 0.54 -17.07
N ASP A 89 4.34 1.23 -17.19
CA ASP A 89 3.30 0.94 -18.20
C ASP A 89 2.69 -0.48 -18.04
N CYS A 90 2.72 -1.02 -16.82
CA CYS A 90 2.18 -2.34 -16.48
C CYS A 90 0.71 -2.28 -16.04
N SER A 91 -0.06 -3.33 -16.34
CA SER A 91 -1.39 -3.56 -15.77
C SER A 91 -1.37 -4.79 -14.88
N VAL A 92 -1.71 -4.65 -13.60
CA VAL A 92 -1.57 -5.73 -12.61
C VAL A 92 -2.86 -5.90 -11.82
N ASN A 93 -3.53 -7.03 -12.05
CA ASN A 93 -4.75 -7.45 -11.39
C ASN A 93 -4.45 -8.59 -10.40
N ALA A 94 -4.85 -8.40 -9.14
CA ALA A 94 -4.65 -9.36 -8.05
C ALA A 94 -5.78 -9.26 -7.01
N PRO A 95 -6.97 -9.83 -7.22
CA PRO A 95 -8.11 -9.66 -6.33
C PRO A 95 -7.87 -10.21 -4.91
N TRP A 96 -6.98 -11.18 -4.71
CA TRP A 96 -6.78 -11.76 -3.37
C TRP A 96 -5.45 -11.39 -2.70
N ASP A 97 -4.57 -10.63 -3.36
CA ASP A 97 -3.29 -10.19 -2.78
C ASP A 97 -2.74 -8.92 -3.45
N ASP A 98 -1.50 -8.54 -3.14
CA ASP A 98 -0.92 -7.28 -3.56
C ASP A 98 -0.55 -7.26 -5.07
N ALA A 99 -0.94 -6.21 -5.80
CA ALA A 99 -0.61 -6.12 -7.22
C ALA A 99 0.89 -5.88 -7.43
N ILE A 100 1.42 -4.82 -6.81
CA ILE A 100 2.86 -4.51 -6.85
C ILE A 100 3.32 -4.34 -5.40
N VAL A 101 4.21 -5.23 -4.94
CA VAL A 101 4.68 -5.23 -3.56
C VAL A 101 6.19 -5.13 -3.50
N LEU A 102 6.67 -4.16 -2.72
CA LEU A 102 8.08 -4.03 -2.38
C LEU A 102 8.30 -4.71 -1.03
N LYS A 103 9.25 -5.64 -0.97
CA LYS A 103 9.65 -6.33 0.26
C LYS A 103 11.14 -6.11 0.51
N ALA A 104 11.56 -6.26 1.75
CA ALA A 104 12.97 -6.27 2.13
C ALA A 104 13.14 -7.36 3.19
N SER A 105 12.90 -8.60 2.79
CA SER A 105 12.89 -9.76 3.68
C SER A 105 14.30 -10.18 4.10
N TYR A 106 14.39 -11.18 4.98
CA TYR A 106 15.64 -11.86 5.30
C TYR A 106 15.91 -13.09 4.40
N ALA A 107 15.19 -13.26 3.28
CA ALA A 107 15.27 -14.45 2.42
C ALA A 107 16.65 -14.67 1.77
N LEU A 108 17.49 -13.63 1.72
CA LEU A 108 18.88 -13.71 1.27
C LEU A 108 19.85 -14.21 2.35
N GLY A 109 19.37 -14.48 3.57
CA GLY A 109 20.21 -14.83 4.73
C GLY A 109 21.04 -13.67 5.27
N ARG A 110 20.75 -12.44 4.83
CA ARG A 110 21.38 -11.19 5.23
C ARG A 110 20.40 -10.04 5.06
N PHE A 111 20.57 -8.96 5.82
CA PHE A 111 19.83 -7.73 5.61
C PHE A 111 20.23 -7.10 4.26
N LYS A 112 19.22 -6.74 3.47
CA LYS A 112 19.39 -5.96 2.24
C LYS A 112 18.13 -5.13 2.02
N ASP A 113 18.34 -3.86 1.68
CA ASP A 113 17.24 -2.94 1.42
C ASP A 113 16.65 -3.18 0.02
N THR A 114 15.39 -2.80 -0.16
CA THR A 114 14.84 -2.51 -1.49
C THR A 114 14.96 -1.02 -1.74
N GLU A 115 15.77 -0.64 -2.73
CA GLU A 115 16.12 0.76 -2.95
C GLU A 115 16.24 1.16 -4.42
N MET A 116 16.04 2.46 -4.68
CA MET A 116 16.05 3.05 -6.03
C MET A 116 15.02 2.37 -6.94
N VAL A 117 13.76 2.38 -6.53
CA VAL A 117 12.64 1.81 -7.28
C VAL A 117 11.78 2.92 -7.87
N THR A 118 11.41 2.79 -9.14
CA THR A 118 10.40 3.64 -9.78
C THR A 118 9.25 2.77 -10.25
N ILE A 119 8.02 3.11 -9.84
CA ILE A 119 6.79 2.53 -10.34
C ILE A 119 6.02 3.66 -11.02
N THR A 120 5.79 3.58 -12.33
CA THR A 120 5.13 4.66 -13.05
C THR A 120 4.16 4.18 -14.12
N ASN A 121 3.11 4.95 -14.36
CA ASN A 121 2.12 4.67 -15.41
C ASN A 121 1.48 3.28 -15.27
N CYS A 122 1.33 2.77 -14.04
CA CYS A 122 0.76 1.45 -13.81
C CYS A 122 -0.75 1.51 -13.56
N TYR A 123 -1.44 0.49 -14.05
CA TYR A 123 -2.84 0.21 -13.74
C TYR A 123 -2.92 -0.93 -12.73
N VAL A 124 -3.60 -0.73 -11.61
CA VAL A 124 -3.65 -1.66 -10.49
C VAL A 124 -5.12 -1.92 -10.13
N SER A 125 -5.51 -3.18 -10.05
CA SER A 125 -6.91 -3.57 -9.85
C SER A 125 -7.10 -4.86 -9.06
N GLY A 126 -8.33 -5.06 -8.57
CA GLY A 126 -8.78 -6.27 -7.90
C GLY A 126 -10.05 -6.84 -8.54
N PHE A 127 -10.12 -6.85 -9.87
CA PHE A 127 -11.18 -7.50 -10.63
C PHE A 127 -11.07 -9.01 -10.62
N ASP A 128 -12.11 -9.66 -11.13
CA ASP A 128 -12.16 -11.11 -11.24
C ASP A 128 -11.02 -11.68 -12.05
N GLN A 129 -10.44 -12.80 -11.58
CA GLN A 129 -9.26 -13.38 -12.22
C GLN A 129 -9.54 -13.66 -13.71
N GLY A 130 -8.72 -13.08 -14.57
CA GLY A 130 -8.81 -13.18 -16.03
C GLY A 130 -9.65 -12.08 -16.69
N SER A 131 -10.52 -11.40 -15.94
CA SER A 131 -11.45 -10.40 -16.50
C SER A 131 -10.76 -9.09 -16.92
N MET A 132 -9.63 -8.74 -16.31
CA MET A 132 -8.84 -7.56 -16.68
C MET A 132 -8.17 -7.79 -18.04
N VAL A 133 -7.54 -8.94 -18.23
CA VAL A 133 -6.91 -9.29 -19.51
C VAL A 133 -7.97 -9.52 -20.61
N ALA A 134 -9.14 -10.07 -20.26
CA ALA A 134 -10.27 -10.21 -21.18
C ALA A 134 -10.94 -8.87 -21.54
N GLY A 135 -10.74 -7.83 -20.73
CA GLY A 135 -11.37 -6.51 -20.90
C GLY A 135 -12.85 -6.47 -20.49
N THR A 136 -13.31 -7.44 -19.69
CA THR A 136 -14.69 -7.48 -19.16
C THR A 136 -14.81 -6.77 -17.82
N PHE A 137 -13.72 -6.71 -17.03
CA PHE A 137 -13.64 -5.97 -15.75
C PHE A 137 -14.74 -6.36 -14.75
N GLU A 138 -14.95 -7.66 -14.58
CA GLU A 138 -15.96 -8.22 -13.69
C GLU A 138 -15.56 -8.02 -12.21
N THR A 139 -16.56 -7.98 -11.33
CA THR A 139 -16.40 -7.64 -9.90
C THR A 139 -17.19 -8.59 -8.98
N ASP A 140 -17.35 -9.83 -9.41
CA ASP A 140 -18.11 -10.87 -8.71
C ASP A 140 -17.22 -11.74 -7.80
N GLU A 141 -15.90 -11.55 -7.79
CA GLU A 141 -14.97 -12.25 -6.90
C GLU A 141 -15.39 -12.15 -5.43
N PRO A 142 -15.40 -13.28 -4.70
CA PRO A 142 -15.65 -13.26 -3.28
C PRO A 142 -14.56 -12.52 -2.50
N GLN A 143 -14.90 -12.23 -1.24
CA GLN A 143 -14.00 -11.66 -0.23
C GLN A 143 -12.61 -12.34 -0.24
N ALA A 144 -11.55 -11.52 -0.18
CA ALA A 144 -10.18 -12.00 -0.17
C ALA A 144 -9.91 -12.93 1.05
N PRO A 145 -8.94 -13.86 0.96
CA PRO A 145 -8.66 -14.85 2.01
C PRO A 145 -8.32 -14.26 3.38
N ASP A 146 -7.81 -13.02 3.43
CA ASP A 146 -7.52 -12.29 4.66
C ASP A 146 -8.77 -11.68 5.32
N GLN A 147 -9.97 -12.05 4.84
CA GLN A 147 -11.26 -11.52 5.26
C GLN A 147 -11.46 -10.03 4.94
N GLY A 148 -10.59 -9.43 4.12
CA GLY A 148 -10.83 -8.13 3.50
C GLY A 148 -11.57 -8.26 2.17
N PHE A 149 -12.01 -7.13 1.62
CA PHE A 149 -12.44 -7.07 0.22
C PHE A 149 -11.21 -7.15 -0.70
N ASN A 150 -11.45 -7.17 -2.01
CA ASN A 150 -10.44 -7.40 -3.04
C ASN A 150 -9.18 -6.53 -2.84
N THR A 151 -7.99 -7.13 -2.98
CA THR A 151 -6.71 -6.52 -2.61
C THR A 151 -6.15 -5.62 -3.71
N GLY A 152 -5.37 -6.12 -4.67
CA GLY A 152 -4.96 -5.38 -5.87
C GLY A 152 -4.36 -3.99 -5.60
N ARG A 153 -3.32 -3.88 -4.75
CA ARG A 153 -2.72 -2.58 -4.38
C ARG A 153 -1.23 -2.46 -4.68
N ILE A 154 -0.70 -1.24 -4.50
CA ILE A 154 0.74 -1.00 -4.36
C ILE A 154 1.08 -0.96 -2.87
N LYS A 155 1.99 -1.84 -2.44
CA LYS A 155 2.33 -2.05 -1.03
C LYS A 155 3.84 -2.10 -0.78
N PHE A 156 4.26 -1.69 0.41
CA PHE A 156 5.57 -1.99 0.97
C PHE A 156 5.37 -2.91 2.18
N GLY A 157 6.15 -3.99 2.29
CA GLY A 157 6.05 -4.99 3.35
C GLY A 157 5.17 -6.20 2.99
N THR A 158 4.74 -7.03 3.95
CA THR A 158 5.02 -6.88 5.39
C THR A 158 6.46 -7.25 5.75
N GLU A 159 7.11 -8.08 4.94
CA GLU A 159 8.51 -8.49 5.07
C GLU A 159 9.41 -7.26 4.93
N SER A 160 9.88 -6.75 6.07
CA SER A 160 10.54 -5.45 6.21
C SER A 160 11.73 -5.54 7.17
N SER A 161 12.53 -6.59 7.01
CA SER A 161 13.78 -6.79 7.77
C SER A 161 14.85 -5.78 7.34
N GLY A 162 15.03 -5.61 6.03
CA GLY A 162 15.75 -4.50 5.44
C GLY A 162 14.86 -3.28 5.26
N GLY A 163 15.46 -2.17 4.83
CA GLY A 163 14.78 -0.91 4.58
C GLY A 163 14.16 -0.75 3.20
N PHE A 164 13.45 0.35 3.04
CA PHE A 164 12.86 0.83 1.78
C PHE A 164 13.35 2.26 1.55
N LYS A 165 14.11 2.50 0.47
CA LYS A 165 14.81 3.77 0.28
C LYS A 165 14.80 4.29 -1.14
N ASN A 166 14.60 5.60 -1.31
CA ASN A 166 14.62 6.27 -2.62
C ASN A 166 13.62 5.64 -3.59
N ILE A 167 12.33 5.74 -3.29
CA ILE A 167 11.28 5.09 -4.08
C ILE A 167 10.28 6.13 -4.58
N THR A 168 9.99 6.07 -5.87
CA THR A 168 9.02 6.94 -6.54
C THR A 168 7.87 6.12 -7.10
N ILE A 169 6.64 6.53 -6.79
CA ILE A 169 5.42 6.02 -7.42
C ILE A 169 4.71 7.19 -8.11
N SER A 170 4.46 7.11 -9.42
CA SER A 170 3.83 8.22 -10.14
C SER A 170 2.87 7.80 -11.24
N ASN A 171 1.84 8.61 -11.48
CA ASN A 171 0.93 8.45 -12.63
C ASN A 171 0.22 7.08 -12.65
N CYS A 172 -0.12 6.54 -11.48
CA CYS A 172 -0.78 5.24 -11.36
C CYS A 172 -2.30 5.37 -11.22
N VAL A 173 -3.03 4.35 -11.65
CA VAL A 173 -4.49 4.27 -11.54
C VAL A 173 -4.88 3.03 -10.75
N PHE A 174 -5.78 3.19 -9.79
CA PHE A 174 -6.31 2.13 -8.93
C PHE A 174 -7.82 1.99 -9.14
N VAL A 175 -8.31 0.78 -9.38
CA VAL A 175 -9.74 0.52 -9.56
C VAL A 175 -10.18 -0.75 -8.85
N HIS A 176 -11.25 -0.64 -8.06
CA HIS A 176 -11.90 -1.78 -7.40
C HIS A 176 -10.92 -2.62 -6.57
N CYS A 177 -10.17 -1.95 -5.70
CA CYS A 177 -9.05 -2.55 -4.99
C CYS A 177 -8.71 -1.77 -3.71
N ARG A 178 -7.62 -2.10 -3.03
CA ARG A 178 -7.09 -1.36 -1.88
C ARG A 178 -6.18 -0.22 -2.35
N GLY A 179 -6.02 0.78 -1.49
CA GLY A 179 -5.19 1.95 -1.76
C GLY A 179 -3.70 1.69 -1.55
N ILE A 180 -2.93 2.75 -1.31
CA ILE A 180 -1.49 2.64 -1.07
C ILE A 180 -1.22 2.22 0.37
N ALA A 181 -0.35 1.23 0.54
CA ALA A 181 0.11 0.77 1.85
C ALA A 181 1.63 0.86 2.00
N LEU A 182 2.08 1.61 2.99
CA LEU A 182 3.49 1.75 3.37
C LEU A 182 3.68 1.14 4.75
N GLU A 183 4.26 -0.05 4.82
CA GLU A 183 4.39 -0.79 6.07
C GLU A 183 5.87 -1.15 6.34
N THR A 184 6.34 -0.81 7.53
CA THR A 184 7.57 -1.39 8.08
C THR A 184 7.28 -1.86 9.51
N VAL A 185 7.42 -3.16 9.73
CA VAL A 185 7.01 -3.83 10.97
C VAL A 185 8.03 -4.83 11.50
N ASP A 186 9.09 -5.10 10.73
CA ASP A 186 10.11 -6.10 11.05
C ASP A 186 11.49 -5.46 11.34
N GLY A 187 11.59 -4.14 11.49
CA GLY A 187 12.82 -3.44 11.92
C GLY A 187 13.52 -2.61 10.83
N GLY A 188 13.04 -2.65 9.59
CA GLY A 188 13.57 -1.89 8.47
C GLY A 188 13.31 -0.38 8.55
N HIS A 189 14.23 0.40 7.98
CA HIS A 189 14.07 1.85 7.84
C HIS A 189 13.40 2.18 6.50
N MET A 190 12.25 2.86 6.56
CA MET A 190 11.55 3.38 5.39
C MET A 190 11.79 4.88 5.28
N GLU A 191 12.45 5.32 4.21
CA GLU A 191 12.75 6.73 4.00
C GLU A 191 12.90 7.15 2.54
N ASP A 192 12.70 8.44 2.27
CA ASP A 192 12.85 9.04 0.93
C ASP A 192 11.85 8.46 -0.08
N ILE A 193 10.56 8.58 0.23
CA ILE A 193 9.46 8.07 -0.58
C ILE A 193 8.65 9.23 -1.18
N SER A 194 8.46 9.20 -2.50
CA SER A 194 7.65 10.18 -3.23
C SER A 194 6.53 9.49 -3.99
N ILE A 195 5.29 9.91 -3.75
CA ILE A 195 4.11 9.39 -4.42
C ILE A 195 3.32 10.56 -5.01
N SER A 196 3.03 10.53 -6.29
CA SER A 196 2.33 11.65 -6.93
C SER A 196 1.46 11.25 -8.12
N ASN A 197 0.42 12.04 -8.40
CA ASN A 197 -0.44 11.90 -9.58
C ASN A 197 -1.12 10.53 -9.61
N VAL A 198 -1.90 10.20 -8.59
CA VAL A 198 -2.60 8.91 -8.50
C VAL A 198 -4.11 9.14 -8.56
N THR A 199 -4.77 8.39 -9.45
CA THR A 199 -6.24 8.36 -9.52
C THR A 199 -6.75 7.05 -8.97
N MET A 200 -7.77 7.12 -8.12
CA MET A 200 -8.33 5.96 -7.44
C MET A 200 -9.86 5.94 -7.57
N LYS A 201 -10.44 4.77 -7.80
CA LYS A 201 -11.89 4.58 -7.85
C LYS A 201 -12.28 3.28 -7.16
N ASP A 202 -13.35 3.34 -6.38
CA ASP A 202 -13.94 2.17 -5.71
C ASP A 202 -12.94 1.48 -4.77
N ILE A 203 -12.21 2.28 -4.00
CA ILE A 203 -11.23 1.76 -3.03
C ILE A 203 -11.98 1.08 -1.88
N VAL A 204 -11.71 -0.20 -1.64
CA VAL A 204 -12.43 -1.04 -0.66
C VAL A 204 -11.75 -1.10 0.72
N ASN A 205 -10.70 -0.30 0.92
CA ASN A 205 -9.88 -0.24 2.12
C ASN A 205 -9.41 1.22 2.37
N ALA A 206 -8.37 1.46 3.17
CA ALA A 206 -7.80 2.80 3.34
C ALA A 206 -7.17 3.27 2.02
N PRO A 207 -7.50 4.48 1.51
CA PRO A 207 -6.83 5.02 0.32
C PRO A 207 -5.32 5.24 0.52
N ILE A 208 -4.94 5.63 1.75
CA ILE A 208 -3.56 5.84 2.18
C ILE A 208 -3.39 5.18 3.55
N PHE A 209 -2.46 4.25 3.66
CA PHE A 209 -2.14 3.52 4.89
C PHE A 209 -0.64 3.57 5.16
N LEU A 210 -0.22 4.22 6.24
CA LEU A 210 1.16 4.22 6.73
C LEU A 210 1.20 3.54 8.09
N ARG A 211 2.00 2.48 8.20
CA ARG A 211 2.18 1.71 9.43
C ARG A 211 3.65 1.48 9.75
N LEU A 212 4.10 2.11 10.83
CA LEU A 212 5.29 1.66 11.56
C LEU A 212 4.81 0.74 12.70
N GLY A 213 5.27 -0.51 12.72
CA GLY A 213 4.87 -1.52 13.70
C GLY A 213 6.05 -2.31 14.27
N ALA A 214 5.74 -3.29 15.13
CA ALA A 214 6.73 -4.09 15.87
C ALA A 214 6.40 -5.58 15.82
N ARG A 215 6.06 -6.11 14.64
CA ARG A 215 5.88 -7.56 14.44
C ARG A 215 7.19 -8.32 14.65
N MET A 216 8.31 -7.70 14.31
CA MET A 216 9.69 -8.15 14.64
C MET A 216 9.97 -9.61 14.30
N ARG A 217 9.62 -10.05 13.08
CA ARG A 217 9.97 -11.39 12.56
C ARG A 217 11.43 -11.52 12.11
N SER A 218 12.17 -10.43 12.11
CA SER A 218 13.60 -10.39 11.81
C SER A 218 14.44 -11.16 12.84
N PRO A 219 15.72 -11.44 12.56
CA PRO A 219 16.63 -12.05 13.52
C PRO A 219 16.59 -11.38 14.91
N GLU A 220 16.72 -12.17 15.96
CA GLU A 220 16.70 -11.69 17.34
C GLU A 220 17.75 -10.57 17.55
N GLY A 221 17.37 -9.53 18.29
CA GLY A 221 18.21 -8.35 18.51
C GLY A 221 18.14 -7.28 17.42
N THR A 222 17.35 -7.48 16.35
CA THR A 222 17.08 -6.41 15.36
C THR A 222 16.43 -5.20 16.07
N PRO A 223 16.96 -3.97 15.89
CA PRO A 223 16.37 -2.78 16.49
C PRO A 223 15.02 -2.43 15.83
N MET A 224 14.27 -1.55 16.49
CA MET A 224 13.06 -0.97 15.90
C MET A 224 13.38 -0.18 14.64
N GLY A 225 12.52 -0.32 13.63
CA GLY A 225 12.60 0.44 12.39
C GLY A 225 12.19 1.90 12.55
N SER A 226 12.22 2.64 11.45
CA SER A 226 11.76 4.03 11.37
C SER A 226 11.00 4.28 10.08
N MET A 227 10.12 5.28 10.07
CA MET A 227 9.39 5.70 8.88
C MET A 227 9.43 7.22 8.77
N LYS A 228 10.09 7.76 7.74
CA LYS A 228 10.25 9.21 7.60
C LYS A 228 10.46 9.74 6.19
N ARG A 229 10.30 11.05 6.00
CA ARG A 229 10.54 11.75 4.73
C ARG A 229 9.70 11.15 3.59
N ILE A 230 8.39 11.20 3.80
CA ILE A 230 7.39 10.68 2.87
C ILE A 230 6.57 11.85 2.32
N SER A 231 6.53 11.99 1.00
CA SER A 231 5.69 12.95 0.31
C SER A 231 4.65 12.23 -0.53
N ILE A 232 3.36 12.58 -0.34
CA ILE A 232 2.25 12.08 -1.13
C ILE A 232 1.47 13.28 -1.66
N SER A 233 1.28 13.37 -2.97
CA SER A 233 0.60 14.52 -3.56
C SER A 233 -0.24 14.21 -4.78
N HIS A 234 -1.13 15.13 -5.16
CA HIS A 234 -1.93 15.04 -6.39
C HIS A 234 -2.71 13.71 -6.45
N ILE A 235 -3.51 13.44 -5.42
CA ILE A 235 -4.33 12.23 -5.30
C ILE A 235 -5.79 12.59 -5.54
N ASN A 236 -6.44 11.90 -6.47
CA ASN A 236 -7.88 12.04 -6.72
C ASN A 236 -8.57 10.68 -6.54
N CYS A 237 -9.40 10.55 -5.50
CA CYS A 237 -10.06 9.30 -5.14
C CYS A 237 -11.59 9.46 -5.08
N TYR A 238 -12.32 8.57 -5.75
CA TYR A 238 -13.80 8.53 -5.70
C TYR A 238 -14.32 7.21 -5.16
N ASN A 239 -15.42 7.28 -4.39
CA ASN A 239 -16.13 6.14 -3.81
C ASN A 239 -15.26 5.29 -2.85
N ALA A 240 -14.45 5.93 -2.02
CA ALA A 240 -13.62 5.26 -1.03
C ALA A 240 -14.44 4.67 0.12
N ASP A 241 -14.07 3.47 0.55
CA ASP A 241 -14.64 2.83 1.73
C ASP A 241 -14.42 3.66 2.99
N SER A 242 -15.49 3.86 3.75
CA SER A 242 -15.50 4.76 4.90
C SER A 242 -15.17 4.08 6.21
N ARG A 243 -15.07 2.74 6.26
CA ARG A 243 -14.72 2.01 7.49
C ARG A 243 -13.32 2.35 8.00
N TYR A 244 -12.39 2.67 7.10
CA TYR A 244 -10.97 2.82 7.42
C TYR A 244 -10.43 4.25 7.34
N SER A 245 -11.01 5.15 6.54
CA SER A 245 -10.44 6.48 6.26
C SER A 245 -8.98 6.39 5.73
N CYS A 246 -8.23 7.50 5.69
CA CYS A 246 -6.77 7.44 5.57
C CYS A 246 -6.14 7.22 6.96
N ILE A 247 -5.12 6.38 7.08
CA ILE A 247 -4.53 6.01 8.37
C ILE A 247 -3.02 6.20 8.35
N LEU A 248 -2.50 6.94 9.32
CA LEU A 248 -1.07 7.06 9.59
C LEU A 248 -0.87 6.70 11.07
N SER A 249 -0.20 5.58 11.33
CA SER A 249 -0.08 5.04 12.69
C SER A 249 1.32 4.50 12.98
N GLY A 250 2.07 5.26 13.78
CA GLY A 250 3.25 4.74 14.47
C GLY A 250 2.87 3.86 15.66
N ILE A 251 3.81 3.63 16.57
CA ILE A 251 3.56 2.95 17.85
C ILE A 251 4.08 3.80 19.01
N PRO A 252 3.66 3.52 20.26
CA PRO A 252 4.19 4.21 21.43
C PRO A 252 5.74 4.21 21.44
N GLY A 253 6.34 5.40 21.55
CA GLY A 253 7.80 5.58 21.56
C GLY A 253 8.46 5.65 20.18
N TYR A 254 7.77 5.28 19.10
CA TYR A 254 8.31 5.28 17.73
C TYR A 254 7.32 5.97 16.78
N PRO A 255 7.41 7.31 16.66
CA PRO A 255 6.53 8.04 15.76
C PRO A 255 6.93 7.83 14.29
N ILE A 256 5.95 7.99 13.39
CA ILE A 256 6.23 8.30 11.98
C ILE A 256 6.65 9.77 11.92
N GLU A 257 7.67 10.11 11.14
CA GLU A 257 8.25 11.47 11.11
C GLU A 257 8.25 12.09 9.70
N ASP A 258 8.20 13.41 9.60
CA ASP A 258 8.45 14.14 8.35
C ASP A 258 7.56 13.68 7.16
N VAL A 259 6.24 13.81 7.33
CA VAL A 259 5.25 13.44 6.30
C VAL A 259 4.59 14.69 5.71
N SER A 260 4.52 14.75 4.38
CA SER A 260 3.79 15.80 3.66
C SER A 260 2.72 15.20 2.76
N LEU A 261 1.47 15.58 2.98
CA LEU A 261 0.31 15.27 2.14
C LEU A 261 -0.18 16.56 1.47
N SER A 262 -0.24 16.62 0.15
CA SER A 262 -0.69 17.85 -0.52
C SER A 262 -1.47 17.67 -1.81
N ASP A 263 -2.46 18.51 -2.06
CA ASP A 263 -3.32 18.43 -3.25
C ASP A 263 -4.02 17.06 -3.35
N ILE A 264 -4.91 16.81 -2.39
CA ILE A 264 -5.61 15.52 -2.27
C ILE A 264 -7.11 15.77 -2.20
N ARG A 265 -7.84 15.15 -3.13
CA ARG A 265 -9.30 15.10 -3.14
C ARG A 265 -9.77 13.67 -2.94
N ILE A 266 -10.61 13.43 -1.93
CA ILE A 266 -11.21 12.13 -1.68
C ILE A 266 -12.71 12.25 -1.44
N VAL A 267 -13.50 11.52 -2.23
CA VAL A 267 -14.93 11.30 -1.99
C VAL A 267 -15.10 9.93 -1.32
N PHE A 268 -15.46 9.96 -0.04
CA PHE A 268 -15.79 8.78 0.75
C PHE A 268 -17.26 8.41 0.62
N LYS A 269 -17.60 7.13 0.82
CA LYS A 269 -19.00 6.67 0.91
C LYS A 269 -19.78 7.35 2.05
N GLY A 270 -19.12 7.66 3.15
CA GLY A 270 -19.67 8.21 4.38
C GLY A 270 -20.48 7.21 5.21
N GLY A 271 -21.44 7.69 5.99
CA GLY A 271 -22.34 6.87 6.80
C GLY A 271 -21.80 6.43 8.16
N GLY A 272 -20.66 6.97 8.60
CA GLY A 272 -20.18 6.77 9.98
C GLY A 272 -21.12 7.36 11.02
N THR A 273 -21.27 6.69 12.17
CA THR A 273 -22.19 7.10 13.25
C THR A 273 -21.47 7.79 14.40
N ALA A 274 -22.22 8.42 15.30
CA ALA A 274 -21.69 9.02 16.52
C ALA A 274 -21.05 7.97 17.46
N GLU A 275 -21.60 6.75 17.50
CA GLU A 275 -21.03 5.64 18.25
C GLU A 275 -19.66 5.23 17.66
N MET A 276 -19.54 5.19 16.33
CA MET A 276 -18.25 4.96 15.67
C MET A 276 -17.25 6.06 16.01
N ALA A 277 -17.69 7.32 16.07
CA ALA A 277 -16.85 8.47 16.44
C ALA A 277 -16.31 8.38 17.87
N ALA A 278 -17.01 7.66 18.76
CA ALA A 278 -16.61 7.46 20.16
C ALA A 278 -15.58 6.35 20.36
N LEU A 279 -15.35 5.50 19.36
CA LEU A 279 -14.42 4.36 19.46
C LEU A 279 -12.97 4.81 19.76
N THR A 280 -12.24 3.91 20.41
CA THR A 280 -10.80 4.03 20.66
C THR A 280 -10.09 2.82 20.04
N PRO A 281 -9.46 2.98 18.87
CA PRO A 281 -8.76 1.89 18.21
C PRO A 281 -7.60 1.33 19.06
N PRO A 282 -7.40 0.01 19.12
CA PRO A 282 -6.29 -0.61 19.84
C PRO A 282 -4.92 -0.26 19.22
N GLU A 283 -3.83 -0.49 19.95
CA GLU A 283 -2.46 -0.25 19.42
C GLU A 283 -1.99 -1.33 18.44
N ASN A 284 -2.24 -2.60 18.79
CA ASN A 284 -1.96 -3.77 17.97
C ASN A 284 -0.59 -3.76 17.29
N GLU A 285 0.45 -3.41 18.07
CA GLU A 285 1.84 -3.23 17.61
C GLU A 285 2.41 -4.45 16.88
N ARG A 286 1.99 -5.65 17.28
CA ARG A 286 2.53 -6.94 16.80
C ARG A 286 1.63 -7.68 15.80
N LEU A 287 0.44 -7.17 15.50
CA LEU A 287 -0.48 -7.85 14.59
C LEU A 287 -0.04 -7.68 13.13
N TYR A 288 -0.63 -8.50 12.26
CA TYR A 288 -0.49 -8.32 10.81
C TYR A 288 -1.00 -6.92 10.42
N PRO A 289 -0.20 -6.10 9.73
CA PRO A 289 -0.46 -4.67 9.53
C PRO A 289 -1.51 -4.40 8.45
N GLU A 290 -2.77 -4.75 8.69
CA GLU A 290 -3.88 -4.34 7.83
C GLU A 290 -4.82 -3.39 8.57
N PRO A 291 -5.52 -2.46 7.88
CA PRO A 291 -6.43 -1.53 8.54
C PRO A 291 -7.49 -2.18 9.44
N TRP A 292 -7.95 -3.40 9.12
CA TRP A 292 -8.90 -4.12 9.96
C TRP A 292 -8.38 -4.42 11.37
N MET A 293 -7.05 -4.42 11.59
CA MET A 293 -6.47 -4.62 12.91
C MET A 293 -6.87 -3.52 13.90
N PHE A 294 -7.28 -2.35 13.42
CA PHE A 294 -7.78 -1.26 14.26
C PHE A 294 -9.29 -1.32 14.53
N GLY A 295 -10.00 -2.25 13.88
CA GLY A 295 -11.46 -2.24 13.85
C GLY A 295 -12.02 -1.11 12.99
N LEU A 296 -13.19 -0.59 13.37
CA LEU A 296 -13.77 0.59 12.73
C LEU A 296 -13.01 1.85 13.16
N ILE A 297 -12.68 2.71 12.21
CA ILE A 297 -11.90 3.91 12.47
C ILE A 297 -12.82 5.08 12.86
N PRO A 298 -12.54 5.78 13.98
CA PRO A 298 -13.34 6.91 14.48
C PRO A 298 -13.02 8.24 13.75
N ALA A 299 -12.69 8.18 12.46
CA ALA A 299 -12.43 9.33 11.61
C ALA A 299 -13.12 9.15 10.26
N SER A 300 -13.64 10.24 9.70
CA SER A 300 -14.23 10.25 8.37
C SER A 300 -13.22 10.60 7.27
N GLY A 301 -12.08 11.20 7.63
CA GLY A 301 -11.01 11.58 6.68
C GLY A 301 -9.65 10.98 7.00
N PHE A 302 -9.07 11.35 8.14
CA PHE A 302 -7.73 10.94 8.55
C PHE A 302 -7.69 10.51 10.03
N PHE A 303 -7.21 9.31 10.27
CA PHE A 303 -6.77 8.83 11.58
C PHE A 303 -5.25 8.90 11.65
N ILE A 304 -4.73 9.77 12.52
CA ILE A 304 -3.30 10.06 12.66
C ILE A 304 -2.90 9.80 14.12
N ARG A 305 -2.06 8.79 14.33
CA ARG A 305 -1.58 8.41 15.66
C ARG A 305 -0.08 8.18 15.69
N HIS A 306 0.59 8.67 16.74
CA HIS A 306 2.05 8.56 16.89
C HIS A 306 2.79 9.11 15.66
N VAL A 307 2.59 10.40 15.39
CA VAL A 307 3.21 11.09 14.25
C VAL A 307 3.85 12.39 14.70
N ASN A 308 5.04 12.67 14.21
CA ASN A 308 5.77 13.91 14.44
C ASN A 308 6.04 14.61 13.10
N ASN A 309 5.88 15.93 13.05
CA ASN A 309 6.13 16.77 11.87
C ASN A 309 5.36 16.30 10.62
N ILE A 310 4.04 16.54 10.63
CA ILE A 310 3.16 16.25 9.49
C ILE A 310 2.52 17.52 8.94
N THR A 311 2.51 17.67 7.62
CA THR A 311 1.80 18.74 6.92
C THR A 311 0.73 18.16 6.01
N LEU A 312 -0.49 18.67 6.13
CA LEU A 312 -1.61 18.43 5.23
C LEU A 312 -1.98 19.76 4.59
N LYS A 313 -1.85 19.86 3.26
CA LYS A 313 -2.05 21.10 2.52
C LYS A 313 -2.96 20.89 1.31
N ASP A 314 -3.92 21.76 1.06
CA ASP A 314 -4.82 21.64 -0.10
C ASP A 314 -5.53 20.28 -0.11
N ILE A 315 -6.26 19.99 0.97
CA ILE A 315 -6.99 18.73 1.13
C ILE A 315 -8.49 19.01 1.06
N GLU A 316 -9.21 18.29 0.19
CA GLU A 316 -10.65 18.40 0.01
C GLU A 316 -11.31 17.04 0.19
N LEU A 317 -12.14 16.91 1.22
CA LEU A 317 -12.86 15.67 1.51
C LEU A 317 -14.37 15.86 1.34
N SER A 318 -15.04 14.88 0.75
CA SER A 318 -16.50 14.87 0.69
C SER A 318 -17.08 13.49 0.89
N TYR A 319 -18.38 13.43 1.15
CA TYR A 319 -19.07 12.22 1.56
C TYR A 319 -20.34 12.03 0.74
N LEU A 320 -20.54 10.84 0.16
CA LEU A 320 -21.76 10.49 -0.57
C LEU A 320 -22.98 10.40 0.35
N THR A 321 -22.76 9.91 1.57
CA THR A 321 -23.72 9.89 2.68
C THR A 321 -23.15 10.73 3.82
N PRO A 322 -23.95 11.52 4.56
CA PRO A 322 -23.46 12.23 5.75
C PRO A 322 -22.70 11.29 6.71
N ASP A 323 -21.62 11.80 7.31
CA ASP A 323 -20.77 11.05 8.24
C ASP A 323 -20.65 11.82 9.56
N ALA A 324 -20.99 11.17 10.66
CA ALA A 324 -21.00 11.76 11.99
C ALA A 324 -19.63 11.69 12.70
N ARG A 325 -18.59 11.14 12.06
CA ARG A 325 -17.23 11.09 12.61
C ARG A 325 -16.44 12.34 12.26
N PRO A 326 -15.50 12.76 13.13
CA PRO A 326 -14.64 13.89 12.85
C PRO A 326 -13.78 13.66 11.62
N THR A 327 -13.49 14.72 10.86
CA THR A 327 -12.57 14.66 9.72
C THR A 327 -11.20 14.14 10.16
N PHE A 328 -10.69 14.66 11.26
CA PHE A 328 -9.41 14.30 11.84
C PHE A 328 -9.59 13.66 13.21
N TYR A 329 -9.04 12.46 13.37
CA TYR A 329 -8.74 11.88 14.68
C TYR A 329 -7.23 11.94 14.90
N LEU A 330 -6.80 12.71 15.88
CA LEU A 330 -5.39 12.93 16.21
C LEU A 330 -5.09 12.36 17.60
N ASP A 331 -4.13 11.44 17.71
CA ASP A 331 -3.69 10.94 19.01
C ASP A 331 -2.16 10.83 19.11
N ASN A 332 -1.56 11.50 20.10
CA ASN A 332 -0.11 11.59 20.26
C ASN A 332 0.57 12.08 18.97
N VAL A 333 0.17 13.29 18.54
CA VAL A 333 0.69 13.95 17.33
C VAL A 333 1.45 15.21 17.72
N GLN A 334 2.67 15.35 17.22
CA GLN A 334 3.53 16.50 17.48
C GLN A 334 3.80 17.24 16.17
N THR A 335 3.68 18.56 16.18
CA THR A 335 3.92 19.43 15.01
C THR A 335 3.07 19.01 13.80
N ILE A 336 1.79 19.35 13.82
CA ILE A 336 0.87 19.13 12.69
C ILE A 336 0.44 20.46 12.08
N ARG A 337 0.55 20.57 10.75
CA ARG A 337 0.15 21.77 10.01
C ARG A 337 -0.97 21.43 9.04
N LEU A 338 -2.14 22.02 9.24
CA LEU A 338 -3.27 21.97 8.32
C LEU A 338 -3.32 23.30 7.55
N VAL A 339 -3.29 23.26 6.23
CA VAL A 339 -3.30 24.46 5.36
C VAL A 339 -4.30 24.26 4.23
N ARG A 340 -5.38 25.04 4.19
CA ARG A 340 -6.47 24.92 3.20
C ARG A 340 -7.02 23.50 3.14
N VAL A 341 -7.61 23.08 4.25
CA VAL A 341 -8.14 21.73 4.43
C VAL A 341 -9.64 21.83 4.69
N SER A 342 -10.45 21.32 3.77
CA SER A 342 -11.90 21.38 3.81
C SER A 342 -12.54 19.99 3.78
N SER A 343 -13.74 19.89 4.36
CA SER A 343 -14.54 18.68 4.36
C SER A 343 -16.04 19.02 4.36
N THR A 344 -16.87 18.28 3.61
CA THR A 344 -18.33 18.49 3.59
C THR A 344 -19.05 17.83 4.78
N LEU A 345 -18.62 18.14 6.01
CA LEU A 345 -19.26 17.66 7.23
C LEU A 345 -20.56 18.41 7.54
N GLU A 346 -21.47 17.76 8.26
CA GLU A 346 -22.60 18.46 8.88
C GLU A 346 -22.11 19.45 9.94
N PRO A 347 -22.73 20.63 10.09
CA PRO A 347 -22.26 21.68 11.01
C PRO A 347 -22.12 21.26 12.49
N THR A 348 -22.83 20.22 12.91
CA THR A 348 -22.82 19.68 14.28
C THR A 348 -21.66 18.74 14.55
N VAL A 349 -20.99 18.23 13.52
CA VAL A 349 -19.89 17.27 13.65
C VAL A 349 -18.58 18.03 13.86
N PRO A 350 -17.83 17.77 14.95
CA PRO A 350 -16.55 18.42 15.16
C PRO A 350 -15.55 18.00 14.06
N ARG A 351 -14.90 18.95 13.41
CA ARG A 351 -13.88 18.66 12.37
C ARG A 351 -12.67 17.88 12.93
N ILE A 352 -12.26 18.15 14.17
CA ILE A 352 -11.07 17.57 14.79
C ILE A 352 -11.43 16.98 16.16
N LYS A 353 -11.10 15.70 16.37
CA LYS A 353 -11.00 15.05 17.68
C LYS A 353 -9.53 14.82 17.97
N GLN A 354 -9.04 15.28 19.13
CA GLN A 354 -7.61 15.23 19.44
C GLN A 354 -7.31 14.82 20.88
N THR A 355 -6.24 14.05 21.07
CA THR A 355 -5.68 13.63 22.35
C THR A 355 -4.15 13.71 22.29
N ARG A 356 -3.49 14.29 23.31
CA ARG A 356 -2.01 14.41 23.35
C ARG A 356 -1.41 15.06 22.09
N VAL A 357 -1.99 16.17 21.64
CA VAL A 357 -1.52 16.91 20.45
C VAL A 357 -0.76 18.16 20.88
N SER A 358 0.38 18.43 20.22
CA SER A 358 1.17 19.66 20.42
C SER A 358 1.64 20.23 19.09
N GLY A 359 1.79 21.56 19.01
CA GLY A 359 2.25 22.24 17.79
C GLY A 359 1.26 22.15 16.61
N LEU A 360 -0.04 22.00 16.87
CA LEU A 360 -1.08 22.07 15.85
C LEU A 360 -1.24 23.52 15.34
N THR A 361 -1.10 23.71 14.03
CA THR A 361 -1.48 24.94 13.33
C THR A 361 -2.56 24.63 12.30
N ASP A 362 -3.65 25.37 12.30
CA ASP A 362 -4.78 25.20 11.38
C ASP A 362 -5.03 26.52 10.65
N GLN A 363 -4.74 26.53 9.35
CA GLN A 363 -4.90 27.65 8.44
C GLN A 363 -5.96 27.24 7.42
N PRO A 364 -7.26 27.44 7.72
CA PRO A 364 -8.37 26.90 6.93
C PRO A 364 -8.41 27.40 5.48
#